data_AF-K1TGF7-F1
#
_entry.id   AF-K1TGF7-F1
#
_cell.length_a   1.000
_cell.length_b   1.000
_cell.length_c   1.000
_cell.angle_alpha   90.00
_cell.angle_beta   90.00
_cell.angle_gamma   90.00
#
_symmetry.space_group_name_H-M   'P 1'
#
loop_
_entity.id
_entity.type
_entity.pdbx_description
1 polymer ?
#
loop_
_entity_poly.entity_id
_entity_poly.type
_entity_poly.pdbx_seq_one_letter_code
_entity_poly.pdbx_strand_id
1 'polypeptide(L)'
;RRKGIQVFIIAPLKGHEFYRAARNVGGEFIQISPASKNCINIMEIRKVDNSVNELLDGPTLDASALAGKIQRLHIFFSLLIPDMSHEEKQLLDEALIKTYARKGITHKNESLTDPQHPEQYKKMPILEDVYNVLLESEDTKRLAHILNRLVHGSASSFNQQTNVDLTNKYTVLDISELTGSSDLLTVGMFVAL
;
A
#
# COMPACT_ATOMS: atom_id res chain seq x y z
N ARG A 1 -16.42 -9.22 -19.95
CA ARG A 1 -15.85 -10.13 -21.00
C ARG A 1 -16.02 -9.65 -22.44
N ARG A 2 -17.22 -9.24 -22.92
CA ARG A 2 -17.47 -8.99 -24.37
C ARG A 2 -16.53 -7.99 -25.07
N LYS A 3 -15.79 -7.14 -24.34
CA LYS A 3 -14.79 -6.21 -24.90
C LYS A 3 -13.36 -6.37 -24.37
N GLY A 4 -13.09 -7.32 -23.45
CA GLY A 4 -11.75 -7.52 -22.88
C GLY A 4 -11.20 -6.37 -22.01
N ILE A 5 -12.02 -5.36 -21.69
CA ILE A 5 -11.67 -4.17 -20.92
C ILE A 5 -11.45 -4.54 -19.44
N GLN A 6 -10.38 -4.01 -18.84
CA GLN A 6 -10.11 -4.11 -17.41
C GLN A 6 -11.09 -3.22 -16.63
N VAL A 7 -11.71 -3.78 -15.60
CA VAL A 7 -12.66 -3.11 -14.71
C VAL A 7 -12.16 -3.28 -13.28
N PHE A 8 -11.96 -2.15 -12.60
CA PHE A 8 -11.57 -2.11 -11.21
C PHE A 8 -12.60 -1.27 -10.45
N ILE A 9 -13.25 -1.86 -9.45
CA ILE A 9 -14.32 -1.23 -8.68
C ILE A 9 -13.84 -1.08 -7.24
N ILE A 10 -13.83 0.16 -6.75
CA ILE A 10 -13.68 0.45 -5.32
C ILE A 10 -15.08 0.71 -4.78
N ALA A 11 -15.55 -0.16 -3.88
CA ALA A 11 -16.90 -0.10 -3.32
C ALA A 11 -16.84 0.34 -1.84
N PRO A 12 -16.94 1.66 -1.56
CA PRO A 12 -16.91 2.17 -0.19
C PRO A 12 -18.22 1.93 0.57
N LEU A 13 -19.30 1.59 -0.13
CA LEU A 13 -20.60 1.32 0.48
C LEU A 13 -21.23 0.11 -0.21
N LYS A 14 -21.84 -0.77 0.59
CA LYS A 14 -22.58 -1.95 0.13
C LYS A 14 -21.80 -2.84 -0.86
N GLY A 15 -20.49 -3.02 -0.66
CA GLY A 15 -19.65 -3.75 -1.62
C GLY A 15 -20.10 -5.20 -1.86
N HIS A 16 -20.74 -5.84 -0.88
CA HIS A 16 -21.35 -7.16 -1.02
C HIS A 16 -22.35 -7.28 -2.19
N GLU A 17 -22.98 -6.20 -2.66
CA GLU A 17 -23.88 -6.22 -3.83
C GLU A 17 -23.15 -6.67 -5.11
N PHE A 18 -21.84 -6.41 -5.20
CA PHE A 18 -21.01 -6.78 -6.34
C PHE A 18 -20.48 -8.21 -6.27
N TYR A 19 -20.58 -8.89 -5.12
CA TYR A 19 -20.01 -10.23 -4.91
C TYR A 19 -20.47 -11.25 -5.96
N ARG A 20 -21.79 -11.34 -6.16
CA ARG A 20 -22.37 -12.28 -7.13
C ARG A 20 -21.94 -11.94 -8.55
N ALA A 21 -21.92 -10.65 -8.89
CA ALA A 21 -21.51 -10.19 -10.21
C ALA A 21 -20.04 -10.56 -10.48
N ALA A 22 -19.14 -10.25 -9.54
CA ALA A 22 -17.72 -10.59 -9.63
C ALA A 22 -17.50 -12.11 -9.80
N ARG A 23 -18.07 -12.93 -8.91
CA ARG A 23 -17.99 -14.40 -8.97
C ARG A 23 -18.48 -14.97 -10.29
N ASN A 24 -19.65 -14.54 -10.77
CA ASN A 24 -20.27 -15.08 -11.98
C ASN A 24 -19.49 -14.76 -13.26
N VAL A 25 -18.67 -13.72 -13.25
CA VAL A 25 -17.82 -13.35 -14.39
C VAL A 25 -16.38 -13.86 -14.29
N GLY A 26 -16.07 -14.65 -13.25
CA GLY A 26 -14.71 -15.09 -12.94
C GLY A 26 -13.79 -13.95 -12.47
N GLY A 27 -14.39 -12.86 -11.99
CA GLY A 27 -13.67 -11.74 -11.38
C GLY A 27 -13.29 -12.02 -9.94
N GLU A 28 -12.43 -11.17 -9.42
CA GLU A 28 -11.95 -11.24 -8.04
C GLU A 28 -12.77 -10.31 -7.15
N PHE A 29 -13.18 -10.81 -5.99
CA PHE A 29 -13.85 -10.02 -4.96
C PHE A 29 -12.99 -10.01 -3.70
N ILE A 30 -12.41 -8.85 -3.40
CA ILE A 30 -11.49 -8.67 -2.30
C ILE A 30 -12.15 -7.77 -1.27
N GLN A 31 -12.47 -8.35 -0.12
CA GLN A 31 -12.95 -7.59 1.03
C GLN A 31 -11.77 -7.13 1.88
N ILE A 32 -11.61 -5.83 2.09
CA ILE A 32 -10.64 -5.24 3.00
C ILE A 32 -11.37 -4.73 4.24
N SER A 33 -11.06 -5.33 5.39
CA SER A 33 -11.63 -4.93 6.67
C SER A 33 -10.73 -5.34 7.83
N PRO A 34 -10.97 -4.82 9.04
CA PRO A 34 -10.19 -5.20 10.22
C PRO A 34 -10.25 -6.70 10.55
N ALA A 35 -11.36 -7.36 10.20
CA ALA A 35 -11.54 -8.81 10.40
C ALA A 35 -11.12 -9.66 9.19
N SER A 36 -10.82 -9.03 8.05
CA SER A 36 -10.45 -9.74 6.83
C SER A 36 -9.04 -10.31 6.91
N LYS A 37 -8.84 -11.46 6.27
CA LYS A 37 -7.51 -12.01 6.01
C LYS A 37 -6.83 -11.36 4.82
N ASN A 38 -7.60 -10.71 3.96
CA ASN A 38 -7.08 -10.05 2.77
C ASN A 38 -6.33 -8.78 3.17
N CYS A 39 -5.16 -8.61 2.57
CA CYS A 39 -4.31 -7.45 2.78
C CYS A 39 -3.71 -7.01 1.44
N ILE A 40 -3.64 -5.69 1.28
CA ILE A 40 -2.89 -5.02 0.24
C ILE A 40 -1.83 -4.22 1.00
N ASN A 41 -0.57 -4.65 0.92
CA ASN A 41 0.52 -4.04 1.67
C ASN A 41 0.81 -2.64 1.12
N ILE A 42 0.57 -1.59 1.92
CA ILE A 42 0.83 -0.21 1.50
C ILE A 42 2.32 0.09 1.28
N MET A 43 3.19 -0.65 1.96
CA MET A 43 4.65 -0.57 1.83
C MET A 43 5.17 -1.30 0.59
N GLU A 44 4.32 -1.94 -0.21
CA GLU A 44 4.77 -2.70 -1.38
C GLU A 44 5.07 -1.80 -2.58
N ILE A 45 6.32 -1.81 -3.06
CA ILE A 45 6.66 -1.22 -4.36
C ILE A 45 6.23 -2.22 -5.44
N ARG A 46 5.23 -1.85 -6.25
CA ARG A 46 4.73 -2.66 -7.36
C ARG A 46 5.39 -2.24 -8.67
N LYS A 47 5.57 -3.20 -9.58
CA LYS A 47 5.91 -2.91 -10.97
C LYS A 47 4.75 -2.13 -11.59
N VAL A 48 4.99 -0.87 -11.94
CA VAL A 48 4.02 -0.08 -12.72
C VAL A 48 4.41 -0.25 -14.17
N ASP A 49 3.44 -0.59 -15.02
CA ASP A 49 3.65 -0.57 -16.46
C ASP A 49 3.73 0.89 -16.92
N ASN A 50 4.97 1.40 -16.98
CA ASN A 50 5.24 2.79 -17.37
C ASN A 50 5.18 3.01 -18.89
N SER A 51 4.88 1.97 -19.69
CA SER A 51 4.82 2.08 -21.15
C SER A 51 3.88 3.19 -21.62
N VAL A 52 2.77 3.41 -20.92
CA VAL A 52 1.80 4.49 -21.22
C VAL A 52 2.36 5.86 -20.85
N ASN A 53 3.05 6.00 -19.72
CA ASN A 53 3.64 7.27 -19.30
C ASN A 53 4.85 7.65 -20.18
N GLU A 54 5.67 6.67 -20.59
CA GLU A 54 6.77 6.89 -21.54
C GLU A 54 6.28 7.34 -22.92
N LEU A 55 5.12 6.84 -23.37
CA LEU A 55 4.47 7.27 -24.62
C LEU A 55 3.91 8.69 -24.56
N LEU A 56 3.48 9.15 -23.39
CA LEU A 56 2.83 10.45 -23.20
C LEU A 56 3.82 11.56 -22.82
N ASP A 57 4.73 11.28 -21.89
CA ASP A 57 5.62 12.27 -21.26
C ASP A 57 7.06 12.21 -21.79
N GLY A 58 7.36 11.31 -22.73
CA GLY A 58 8.71 11.04 -23.24
C GLY A 58 9.52 10.13 -22.31
N PRO A 59 10.81 9.87 -22.60
CA PRO A 59 11.66 9.05 -21.74
C PRO A 59 11.71 9.68 -20.35
N THR A 60 11.02 9.06 -19.39
CA THR A 60 11.12 9.45 -18.00
C THR A 60 12.53 9.07 -17.54
N LEU A 61 13.32 10.05 -17.11
CA LEU A 61 14.56 9.80 -16.35
C LEU A 61 14.25 8.74 -15.30
N ASP A 62 15.06 7.67 -15.21
CA ASP A 62 14.90 6.52 -14.30
C ASP A 62 14.50 6.95 -12.89
N ALA A 63 13.20 7.18 -12.69
CA ALA A 63 12.69 7.75 -11.47
C ALA A 63 12.79 6.66 -10.41
N SER A 64 13.38 7.00 -9.27
CA SER A 64 13.53 6.05 -8.18
C SER A 64 12.14 5.59 -7.72
N ALA A 65 11.82 4.31 -7.93
CA ALA A 65 10.54 3.75 -7.51
C ALA A 65 10.38 3.80 -5.99
N LEU A 66 11.49 3.68 -5.26
CA LEU A 66 11.52 3.91 -3.82
C LEU A 66 11.14 5.35 -3.46
N ALA A 67 11.70 6.36 -4.14
CA ALA A 67 11.34 7.76 -3.87
C ALA A 67 9.86 8.04 -4.14
N GLY A 68 9.33 7.55 -5.27
CA GLY A 68 7.90 7.65 -5.58
C GLY A 68 7.02 6.95 -4.54
N LYS A 69 7.46 5.79 -4.03
CA LYS A 69 6.76 5.08 -2.96
C LYS A 69 6.80 5.85 -1.64
N ILE A 70 7.95 6.40 -1.24
CA ILE A 70 8.08 7.19 -0.02
C ILE A 70 7.15 8.41 -0.08
N GLN A 71 7.07 9.10 -1.22
CA GLN A 71 6.12 10.20 -1.41
C GLN A 71 4.65 9.75 -1.22
N ARG A 72 4.26 8.61 -1.78
CA ARG A 72 2.91 8.04 -1.56
C ARG A 72 2.68 7.68 -0.09
N LEU A 73 3.71 7.17 0.59
CA LEU A 73 3.64 6.87 2.02
C LEU A 73 3.49 8.14 2.85
N HIS A 74 4.15 9.25 2.51
CA HIS A 74 3.89 10.54 3.16
C HIS A 74 2.43 10.98 3.04
N ILE A 75 1.80 10.78 1.88
CA ILE A 75 0.36 11.04 1.71
C ILE A 75 -0.43 10.13 2.64
N PHE A 76 -0.19 8.83 2.61
CA PHE A 76 -0.85 7.85 3.49
C PHE A 76 -0.75 8.23 4.97
N PHE A 77 0.46 8.52 5.46
CA PHE A 77 0.69 8.89 6.86
C PHE A 77 0.09 10.24 7.21
N SER A 78 0.02 11.19 6.27
CA SER A 78 -0.67 12.47 6.48
C SER A 78 -2.20 12.31 6.58
N LEU A 79 -2.77 11.30 5.93
CA LEU A 79 -4.20 10.95 6.10
C LEU A 79 -4.46 10.29 7.46
N LEU A 80 -3.50 9.51 7.97
CA LEU A 80 -3.57 8.87 9.29
C LEU A 80 -3.26 9.85 10.43
N ILE A 81 -2.36 10.81 10.20
CA ILE A 81 -1.83 11.77 11.18
C ILE A 81 -1.92 13.18 10.58
N PRO A 82 -3.11 13.81 10.57
CA PRO A 82 -3.32 15.09 9.91
C PRO A 82 -2.50 16.25 10.47
N ASP A 83 -2.08 16.15 11.74
CA ASP A 83 -1.39 17.19 12.50
C ASP A 83 0.14 17.00 12.57
N MET A 84 0.73 16.24 11.65
CA MET A 84 2.17 15.96 11.64
C MET A 84 3.00 17.23 11.41
N SER A 85 3.96 17.49 12.31
CA SER A 85 4.87 18.63 12.22
C SER A 85 5.87 18.48 11.05
N HIS A 86 6.56 19.56 10.67
CA HIS A 86 7.63 19.47 9.65
C HIS A 86 8.78 18.57 10.08
N GLU A 87 9.12 18.61 11.36
CA GLU A 87 10.15 17.76 11.95
C GLU A 87 9.73 16.28 11.92
N GLU A 88 8.50 15.96 12.29
CA GLU A 88 8.00 14.59 12.24
C GLU A 88 7.91 14.04 10.82
N LYS A 89 7.58 14.90 9.83
CA LYS A 89 7.62 14.51 8.41
C LYS A 89 9.05 14.15 7.98
N GLN A 90 10.04 14.94 8.39
CA GLN A 90 11.45 14.64 8.10
C GLN A 90 11.90 13.34 8.77
N LEU A 91 11.57 13.15 10.05
CA LEU A 91 11.89 11.92 10.78
C LEU A 91 11.18 10.69 10.20
N LEU A 92 9.94 10.83 9.74
CA LEU A 92 9.22 9.78 9.04
C LEU A 92 9.90 9.41 7.73
N ASP A 93 10.36 10.39 6.95
CA ASP A 93 11.10 10.15 5.69
C ASP A 93 12.33 9.27 5.93
N GLU A 94 13.14 9.65 6.92
CA GLU A 94 14.34 8.91 7.33
C GLU A 94 14.00 7.49 7.81
N ALA A 95 12.95 7.36 8.63
CA ALA A 95 12.48 6.06 9.12
C ALA A 95 12.03 5.15 7.97
N LEU A 96 11.32 5.69 6.98
CA LEU A 96 10.90 4.96 5.78
C LEU A 96 12.11 4.49 4.97
N ILE A 97 13.05 5.38 4.64
CA ILE A 97 14.28 5.04 3.90
C ILE A 97 15.03 3.93 4.64
N LYS A 98 15.24 4.09 5.95
CA LYS A 98 15.93 3.11 6.79
C LYS A 98 15.21 1.76 6.81
N THR A 99 13.88 1.77 6.81
CA THR A 99 13.06 0.54 6.75
C THR A 99 13.29 -0.23 5.46
N TYR A 100 13.26 0.44 4.29
CA TYR A 100 13.57 -0.21 3.01
C TYR A 100 15.03 -0.65 2.91
N ALA A 101 15.96 0.16 3.42
CA ALA A 101 17.37 -0.18 3.45
C ALA A 101 17.65 -1.48 4.22
N ARG A 102 16.91 -1.75 5.30
CA ARG A 102 16.98 -3.03 6.04
C ARG A 102 16.55 -4.24 5.22
N LYS A 103 15.74 -4.06 4.18
CA LYS A 103 15.40 -5.09 3.18
C LYS A 103 16.36 -5.09 1.98
N GLY A 104 17.43 -4.30 2.03
CA GLY A 104 18.38 -4.13 0.93
C GLY A 104 17.80 -3.41 -0.29
N ILE A 105 16.76 -2.60 -0.10
CA ILE A 105 16.12 -1.79 -1.13
C ILE A 105 16.64 -0.35 -1.00
N THR A 106 17.08 0.23 -2.11
CA THR A 106 17.73 1.54 -2.18
C THR A 106 17.07 2.40 -3.26
N HIS A 107 17.55 3.63 -3.46
CA HIS A 107 17.06 4.50 -4.54
C HIS A 107 17.36 3.97 -5.95
N LYS A 108 18.29 3.03 -6.09
CA LYS A 108 18.62 2.35 -7.34
C LYS A 108 17.60 1.25 -7.63
N ASN A 109 16.89 1.34 -8.75
CA ASN A 109 15.78 0.42 -9.09
C ASN A 109 16.26 -1.04 -9.21
N GLU A 110 17.52 -1.29 -9.56
CA GLU A 110 18.13 -2.62 -9.61
C GLU A 110 18.13 -3.33 -8.26
N SER A 111 18.12 -2.56 -7.15
CA SER A 111 18.08 -3.12 -5.80
C SER A 111 16.73 -3.75 -5.42
N LEU A 112 15.67 -3.50 -6.19
CA LEU A 112 14.34 -4.08 -5.99
C LEU A 112 14.30 -5.57 -6.34
N THR A 113 15.09 -5.99 -7.32
CA THR A 113 15.11 -7.37 -7.81
C THR A 113 15.79 -8.28 -6.80
N ASP A 114 15.22 -9.48 -6.59
CA ASP A 114 15.84 -10.49 -5.76
C ASP A 114 16.99 -11.19 -6.53
N PRO A 115 18.25 -11.16 -6.05
CA PRO A 115 19.35 -11.84 -6.73
C PRO A 115 19.17 -13.36 -6.88
N GLN A 116 18.39 -13.99 -5.99
CA GLN A 116 18.11 -15.43 -6.03
C GLN A 116 16.94 -15.76 -6.97
N HIS A 117 16.06 -14.77 -7.20
CA HIS A 117 14.85 -14.90 -8.01
C HIS A 117 14.65 -13.65 -8.88
N PRO A 118 15.43 -13.49 -9.97
CA PRO A 118 15.45 -12.27 -10.78
C PRO A 118 14.11 -11.87 -11.41
N GLU A 119 13.18 -12.80 -11.51
CA GLU A 119 11.82 -12.59 -12.01
C GLU A 119 10.94 -11.74 -11.06
N GLN A 120 11.27 -11.71 -9.77
CA GLN A 120 10.48 -11.06 -8.73
C GLN A 120 11.26 -9.98 -7.97
N TYR A 121 10.50 -9.09 -7.33
CA TYR A 121 11.08 -8.16 -6.38
C TYR A 121 11.31 -8.84 -5.02
N LYS A 122 12.27 -8.32 -4.26
CA LYS A 122 12.51 -8.69 -2.87
C LYS A 122 11.25 -8.53 -2.04
N LYS A 123 11.19 -9.29 -0.94
CA LYS A 123 10.13 -9.15 0.06
C LYS A 123 10.10 -7.71 0.60
N MET A 124 8.97 -7.04 0.37
CA MET A 124 8.76 -5.65 0.79
C MET A 124 8.57 -5.57 2.31
N PRO A 125 8.92 -4.44 2.94
CA PRO A 125 8.59 -4.22 4.34
C PRO A 125 7.07 -4.18 4.56
N ILE A 126 6.63 -4.31 5.80
CA ILE A 126 5.23 -4.08 6.24
C ILE A 126 5.20 -2.93 7.25
N LEU A 127 4.00 -2.55 7.71
CA LEU A 127 3.84 -1.43 8.66
C LEU A 127 4.61 -1.66 9.97
N GLU A 128 4.72 -2.90 10.43
CA GLU A 128 5.50 -3.28 11.61
C GLU A 128 6.99 -2.98 11.46
N ASP A 129 7.56 -3.15 10.26
CA ASP A 129 8.96 -2.84 10.04
C ASP A 129 9.23 -1.33 10.25
N VAL A 130 8.31 -0.46 9.79
CA VAL A 130 8.38 0.99 10.00
C VAL A 130 8.13 1.34 11.46
N TYR A 131 7.12 0.74 12.08
CA TYR A 131 6.81 0.92 13.50
C TYR A 131 8.04 0.63 14.38
N ASN A 132 8.73 -0.48 14.12
CA ASN A 132 9.94 -0.85 14.85
C ASN A 132 11.07 0.17 14.65
N VAL A 133 11.25 0.70 13.44
CA VAL A 133 12.24 1.77 13.19
C VAL A 133 11.88 3.05 13.93
N LEU A 134 10.60 3.45 13.94
CA LEU A 134 10.12 4.63 14.65
C LEU A 134 10.25 4.50 16.18
N LEU A 135 10.29 3.28 16.72
CA LEU A 135 10.52 3.08 18.16
C LEU A 135 11.99 3.25 18.59
N GLU A 136 12.92 3.33 17.63
CA GLU A 136 14.36 3.46 17.94
C GLU A 136 14.77 4.86 18.38
N SER A 137 13.93 5.87 18.14
CA SER A 137 14.15 7.25 18.59
C SER A 137 12.97 7.74 19.41
N GLU A 138 13.28 8.53 20.44
CA GLU A 138 12.28 9.16 21.30
C GLU A 138 11.43 10.17 20.53
N ASP A 139 12.06 10.88 19.59
CA ASP A 139 11.43 11.93 18.77
C ASP A 139 10.36 11.36 17.83
N THR A 140 10.43 10.06 17.49
CA THR A 140 9.48 9.38 16.60
C THR A 140 8.44 8.53 17.34
N LYS A 141 8.49 8.45 18.67
CA LYS A 141 7.56 7.60 19.44
C LYS A 141 6.09 7.94 19.25
N ARG A 142 5.75 9.23 19.09
CA ARG A 142 4.36 9.64 18.82
C ARG A 142 3.83 8.97 17.55
N LEU A 143 4.61 9.02 16.47
CA LEU A 143 4.25 8.40 15.19
C LEU A 143 4.10 6.87 15.34
N ALA A 144 5.01 6.22 16.06
CA ALA A 144 4.93 4.79 16.35
C ALA A 144 3.66 4.42 17.11
N HIS A 145 3.30 5.19 18.14
CA HIS A 145 2.09 4.93 18.94
C HIS A 145 0.80 5.07 18.13
N ILE A 146 0.73 6.04 17.22
CA ILE A 146 -0.43 6.17 16.32
C ILE A 146 -0.48 4.98 15.35
N LEU A 147 0.67 4.60 14.79
CA LEU A 147 0.78 3.46 13.89
C LEU A 147 0.45 2.12 14.57
N ASN A 148 0.60 2.01 15.89
CA ASN A 148 0.36 0.80 16.66
C ASN A 148 -1.05 0.21 16.44
N ARG A 149 -2.06 1.05 16.17
CA ARG A 149 -3.43 0.59 15.84
C ARG A 149 -3.46 -0.32 14.61
N LEU A 150 -2.64 -0.01 13.60
CA LEU A 150 -2.52 -0.77 12.35
C LEU A 150 -1.54 -1.95 12.44
N VAL A 151 -0.74 -2.02 13.51
CA VAL A 151 0.28 -3.06 13.70
C VAL A 151 -0.16 -4.11 14.70
N HIS A 152 -0.47 -3.70 15.93
CA HIS A 152 -0.86 -4.58 17.04
C HIS A 152 -2.29 -4.35 17.54
N GLY A 153 -2.99 -3.35 16.99
CA GLY A 153 -4.31 -2.94 17.44
C GLY A 153 -5.45 -3.54 16.64
N SER A 154 -6.59 -2.84 16.71
CA SER A 154 -7.86 -3.26 16.11
C SER A 154 -7.85 -3.33 14.59
N ALA A 155 -6.86 -2.74 13.91
CA ALA A 155 -6.73 -2.73 12.47
C ALA A 155 -5.41 -3.41 12.01
N SER A 156 -4.92 -4.38 12.78
CA SER A 156 -3.70 -5.15 12.48
C SER A 156 -3.77 -5.96 11.18
N SER A 157 -4.96 -6.19 10.61
CA SER A 157 -5.10 -6.88 9.31
C SER A 157 -4.37 -6.18 8.16
N PHE A 158 -4.12 -4.86 8.27
CA PHE A 158 -3.33 -4.08 7.31
C PHE A 158 -1.80 -4.34 7.40
N ASN A 159 -1.32 -4.95 8.47
CA ASN A 159 0.11 -5.23 8.69
C ASN A 159 0.51 -6.61 8.16
N GLN A 160 0.31 -6.84 6.87
CA GLN A 160 0.66 -8.11 6.22
C GLN A 160 1.25 -7.87 4.83
N GLN A 161 1.83 -8.91 4.24
CA GLN A 161 2.17 -8.91 2.83
C GLN A 161 0.88 -8.90 1.99
N THR A 162 0.96 -8.35 0.78
CA THR A 162 -0.14 -8.45 -0.18
C THR A 162 -0.44 -9.92 -0.44
N ASN A 163 -1.69 -10.33 -0.24
CA ASN A 163 -2.11 -11.74 -0.35
C ASN A 163 -3.37 -11.91 -1.21
N VAL A 164 -3.64 -10.92 -2.05
CA VAL A 164 -4.78 -10.87 -2.97
C VAL A 164 -4.29 -10.74 -4.40
N ASP A 165 -5.03 -11.32 -5.35
CA ASP A 165 -4.72 -11.20 -6.77
C ASP A 165 -5.28 -9.89 -7.34
N LEU A 166 -4.38 -8.94 -7.62
CA LEU A 166 -4.72 -7.66 -8.25
C LEU A 166 -4.59 -7.69 -9.79
N THR A 167 -4.21 -8.84 -10.38
CA THR A 167 -4.00 -8.99 -11.83
C THR A 167 -5.27 -9.33 -12.59
N ASN A 168 -6.34 -9.72 -11.90
CA ASN A 168 -7.63 -10.03 -12.51
C ASN A 168 -8.19 -8.79 -13.25
N LYS A 169 -8.70 -9.00 -14.47
CA LYS A 169 -9.29 -7.94 -15.30
C LYS A 169 -10.63 -7.44 -14.76
N TYR A 170 -11.23 -8.13 -13.80
CA TYR A 170 -12.43 -7.67 -13.11
C TYR A 170 -12.22 -7.84 -11.61
N THR A 171 -11.85 -6.76 -10.93
CA THR A 171 -11.57 -6.78 -9.50
C THR A 171 -12.50 -5.82 -8.77
N VAL A 172 -13.12 -6.30 -7.70
CA VAL A 172 -13.93 -5.50 -6.79
C VAL A 172 -13.23 -5.45 -5.45
N LEU A 173 -12.84 -4.25 -5.01
CA LEU A 173 -12.37 -3.97 -3.67
C LEU A 173 -13.54 -3.47 -2.82
N ASP A 174 -14.03 -4.31 -1.91
CA ASP A 174 -15.02 -3.93 -0.91
C ASP A 174 -14.30 -3.40 0.33
N ILE A 175 -14.45 -2.09 0.58
CA ILE A 175 -13.91 -1.40 1.75
C ILE A 175 -15.03 -0.90 2.67
N SER A 176 -16.27 -1.40 2.49
CA SER A 176 -17.45 -0.85 3.16
C SER A 176 -17.45 -1.02 4.68
N GLU A 177 -16.75 -2.02 5.20
CA GLU A 177 -16.56 -2.20 6.65
C GLU A 177 -15.61 -1.16 7.29
N LEU A 178 -14.86 -0.40 6.49
CA LEU A 178 -14.01 0.69 7.00
C LEU A 178 -14.79 1.98 7.26
N THR A 179 -16.04 2.09 6.78
CA THR A 179 -16.87 3.31 6.89
C THR A 179 -17.18 3.73 8.32
N GLY A 180 -17.08 2.82 9.29
CA GLY A 180 -17.26 3.11 10.72
C GLY A 180 -16.14 3.96 11.35
N SER A 181 -15.03 4.20 10.63
CA SER A 181 -13.88 4.98 11.09
C SER A 181 -13.38 5.83 9.93
N SER A 182 -13.60 7.15 9.98
CA SER A 182 -13.32 8.06 8.85
C SER A 182 -11.86 8.03 8.39
N ASP A 183 -10.93 7.87 9.33
CA ASP A 183 -9.50 7.66 9.10
C ASP A 183 -9.22 6.32 8.38
N LEU A 184 -9.82 5.21 8.82
CA LEU A 184 -9.62 3.90 8.16
C LEU A 184 -10.24 3.84 6.76
N LEU A 185 -11.40 4.49 6.54
CA LEU A 185 -11.99 4.56 5.21
C LEU A 185 -11.06 5.30 4.24
N THR A 186 -10.51 6.43 4.69
CA THR A 186 -9.58 7.25 3.90
C THR A 186 -8.30 6.45 3.57
N VAL A 187 -7.77 5.74 4.56
CA VAL A 187 -6.64 4.82 4.41
C VAL A 187 -6.97 3.68 3.43
N GLY A 188 -8.12 3.02 3.58
CA GLY A 188 -8.54 1.92 2.72
C GLY A 188 -8.75 2.34 1.27
N MET A 189 -9.32 3.53 1.05
CA MET A 189 -9.43 4.12 -0.29
C MET A 189 -8.06 4.39 -0.90
N PHE A 190 -7.08 4.90 -0.13
CA PHE A 190 -5.74 5.16 -0.63
C PHE A 190 -4.99 3.88 -0.99
N VAL A 191 -5.13 2.82 -0.18
CA VAL A 191 -4.51 1.51 -0.43
C VAL A 191 -5.07 0.85 -1.70
N ALA A 192 -6.33 1.14 -2.03
CA ALA A 192 -7.03 0.61 -3.19
C ALA A 192 -6.60 1.26 -4.53
N LEU A 193 -5.92 2.41 -4.49
CA LEU A 193 -5.45 3.17 -5.67
C LEU A 193 -4.00 2.82 -6.04
#